data_AF-A0A924WCZ4-F1
#
_entry.id   AF-A0A924WCZ4-F1
#
_cell.length_a   1.000
_cell.length_b   1.000
_cell.length_c   1.000
_cell.angle_alpha   90.00
_cell.angle_beta   90.00
_cell.angle_gamma   90.00
#
_symmetry.space_group_name_H-M   'P 1'
#
loop_
_entity.id
_entity.type
_entity.pdbx_description
1 polymer ?
#
loop_
_entity_poly.entity_id
_entity_poly.type
_entity_poly.pdbx_seq_one_letter_code
_entity_poly.pdbx_strand_id
1 'polypeptide(L)'
;MSPILKKSTLFFLCFVTTLCLSAQININAKAKDLLKDKKDKPATEKPSEKPAKNEQQKTAPASEESEPAATEQRSVTPSKSTANPKEAVQANRAKPAVDEKYKASEVELDFDSEPFAPAIAWASLLSGGSWYFNITNGQMKLNNIQVSFLPKKAKDGTPVRYESYSNKTPLLRMEVWDTKANVLKNTMHYQAKQATLPFYDMEVLEGYDYKSYATLTEGNYELRFWAGTKHFYTFSFQVEKQSNPDPYAPVHDFYFLKGPWQDWGRVEFGPDGHFIFNFYLTHQTTTIVNQAQWDAKREYKYLVKLYRDGKMVAAHSLQNSGSGFEEGDIQTHNGKWERSDCTFHKYPVAKPGSRDFFMKADMKDGNYTVELWLKSLDGVEATHKYGFVVKNGTIVPPVQADRAQNTVPLQFLEQGPGRFYVKKN
;
A
#
# COMPACT_ATOMS: atom_id res chain seq x y z
N MET A 1 -30.28 20.24 -62.49
CA MET A 1 -30.52 18.77 -62.52
C MET A 1 -29.16 18.05 -62.52
N SER A 2 -29.15 16.75 -62.28
CA SER A 2 -27.96 15.86 -62.16
C SER A 2 -27.09 15.80 -63.46
N PRO A 3 -25.90 15.13 -63.49
CA PRO A 3 -25.29 14.25 -62.49
C PRO A 3 -23.76 14.39 -62.25
N ILE A 4 -23.21 13.65 -61.28
CA ILE A 4 -21.78 13.26 -61.21
C ILE A 4 -21.67 11.72 -60.97
N LEU A 5 -20.51 11.16 -61.36
CA LEU A 5 -20.19 9.79 -61.78
C LEU A 5 -20.34 8.62 -60.76
N LYS A 6 -20.17 7.40 -61.31
CA LYS A 6 -20.15 6.09 -60.62
C LYS A 6 -18.77 5.41 -60.71
N LYS A 7 -18.42 4.65 -59.65
CA LYS A 7 -17.67 3.37 -59.61
C LYS A 7 -16.26 3.21 -60.24
N SER A 8 -15.32 2.75 -59.40
CA SER A 8 -14.44 1.56 -59.58
C SER A 8 -13.88 1.17 -58.18
N THR A 9 -13.66 -0.07 -57.71
CA THR A 9 -13.44 -1.42 -58.28
C THR A 9 -11.99 -1.64 -58.73
N LEU A 10 -11.19 -2.64 -58.31
CA LEU A 10 -11.22 -3.66 -57.23
C LEU A 10 -9.78 -4.28 -57.10
N PHE A 11 -9.52 -5.15 -56.10
CA PHE A 11 -8.28 -5.95 -55.87
C PHE A 11 -7.04 -5.15 -55.37
N PHE A 12 -6.02 -5.75 -54.71
CA PHE A 12 -5.69 -7.18 -54.53
C PHE A 12 -5.39 -7.57 -53.05
N LEU A 13 -5.22 -8.87 -52.77
CA LEU A 13 -5.14 -9.52 -51.44
C LEU A 13 -3.71 -10.07 -51.14
N CYS A 14 -3.16 -9.87 -49.92
CA CYS A 14 -2.15 -10.78 -49.32
C CYS A 14 -1.76 -10.48 -47.85
N PHE A 15 -1.38 -11.53 -47.10
CA PHE A 15 -0.77 -11.63 -45.74
C PHE A 15 -1.38 -10.80 -44.57
N VAL A 16 -1.80 -11.32 -43.41
CA VAL A 16 -1.50 -12.52 -42.57
C VAL A 16 -0.35 -12.35 -41.56
N THR A 17 -0.75 -12.04 -40.31
CA THR A 17 -0.11 -12.25 -38.99
C THR A 17 1.32 -11.76 -38.69
N THR A 18 1.41 -10.86 -37.70
CA THR A 18 2.41 -10.95 -36.61
C THR A 18 1.80 -10.36 -35.33
N LEU A 19 1.23 -11.17 -34.44
CA LEU A 19 1.83 -11.86 -33.27
C LEU A 19 2.25 -10.94 -32.10
N CYS A 20 1.54 -11.07 -30.97
CA CYS A 20 1.89 -10.46 -29.68
C CYS A 20 3.13 -11.14 -29.06
N LEU A 21 4.05 -10.39 -28.45
CA LEU A 21 5.25 -10.97 -27.84
C LEU A 21 5.89 -10.07 -26.76
N SER A 22 5.49 -10.24 -25.48
CA SER A 22 6.25 -9.73 -24.32
C SER A 22 5.84 -10.36 -22.97
N ALA A 23 5.50 -11.66 -22.91
CA ALA A 23 5.04 -12.31 -21.67
C ALA A 23 5.30 -13.83 -21.57
N GLN A 24 6.50 -14.32 -21.94
CA GLN A 24 6.89 -15.72 -21.69
C GLN A 24 8.41 -15.92 -21.66
N ILE A 25 9.00 -15.94 -20.45
CA ILE A 25 10.39 -16.37 -20.22
C ILE A 25 10.42 -17.31 -19.01
N ASN A 26 11.13 -18.43 -19.16
CA ASN A 26 11.58 -19.38 -18.13
C ASN A 26 10.56 -20.28 -17.39
N ILE A 27 9.98 -21.25 -18.11
CA ILE A 27 9.43 -22.50 -17.52
C ILE A 27 10.04 -23.77 -18.16
N ASN A 28 10.47 -23.73 -19.43
CA ASN A 28 10.87 -24.90 -20.22
C ASN A 28 12.22 -25.57 -19.86
N ALA A 29 12.85 -25.21 -18.73
CA ALA A 29 14.11 -25.82 -18.28
C ALA A 29 13.94 -27.15 -17.52
N LYS A 30 12.72 -27.52 -17.09
CA LYS A 30 12.47 -28.73 -16.26
C LYS A 30 11.64 -29.84 -16.93
N ALA A 31 11.28 -29.69 -18.22
CA ALA A 31 10.34 -30.60 -18.89
C ALA A 31 10.99 -31.70 -19.77
N LYS A 32 12.32 -31.75 -19.89
CA LYS A 32 13.02 -32.66 -20.83
C LYS A 32 13.55 -33.98 -20.24
N ASP A 33 13.70 -34.09 -18.92
CA ASP A 33 14.26 -35.30 -18.27
C ASP A 33 13.23 -36.34 -17.81
N LEU A 34 11.93 -36.13 -18.10
CA LEU A 34 10.83 -36.97 -17.60
C LEU A 34 10.04 -37.72 -18.70
N LEU A 35 10.54 -37.75 -19.94
CA LEU A 35 9.86 -38.38 -21.09
C LEU A 35 10.73 -39.40 -21.84
N LYS A 36 11.58 -40.12 -21.09
CA LYS A 36 12.22 -41.37 -21.53
C LYS A 36 12.08 -42.47 -20.49
N ASP A 37 10.84 -42.93 -20.26
CA ASP A 37 10.65 -44.33 -19.89
C ASP A 37 9.23 -44.85 -20.17
N LYS A 38 9.12 -46.19 -20.26
CA LYS A 38 7.89 -47.01 -20.24
C LYS A 38 6.82 -46.71 -21.32
N LYS A 39 6.83 -47.57 -22.34
CA LYS A 39 5.67 -47.92 -23.16
C LYS A 39 5.41 -49.41 -22.99
N ASP A 40 4.27 -49.80 -22.39
CA ASP A 40 3.46 -50.97 -22.74
C ASP A 40 2.14 -50.99 -21.91
N LYS A 41 1.20 -51.88 -22.29
CA LYS A 41 -0.25 -51.90 -21.94
C LYS A 41 -0.77 -53.35 -21.95
N PRO A 42 -2.06 -53.67 -21.64
CA PRO A 42 -3.21 -52.86 -21.18
C PRO A 42 -3.49 -53.09 -19.66
N ALA A 43 -4.67 -52.99 -19.01
CA ALA A 43 -6.09 -52.69 -19.28
C ALA A 43 -6.73 -52.04 -18.00
N THR A 44 -8.05 -51.91 -17.69
CA THR A 44 -9.35 -52.28 -18.31
C THR A 44 -10.48 -51.34 -17.80
N GLU A 45 -11.53 -51.15 -18.59
CA GLU A 45 -12.95 -50.89 -18.22
C GLU A 45 -13.41 -49.76 -17.25
N LYS A 46 -14.75 -49.65 -17.15
CA LYS A 46 -15.65 -48.55 -16.69
C LYS A 46 -17.06 -49.19 -16.47
N PRO A 47 -18.19 -48.50 -16.13
CA PRO A 47 -18.47 -47.06 -15.99
C PRO A 47 -19.31 -46.66 -14.72
N SER A 48 -19.83 -45.40 -14.70
CA SER A 48 -21.13 -44.97 -14.10
C SER A 48 -21.35 -45.02 -12.57
N GLU A 49 -22.16 -44.18 -11.91
CA GLU A 49 -22.88 -42.95 -12.33
C GLU A 49 -23.18 -41.98 -11.15
N LYS A 50 -23.83 -40.85 -11.46
CA LYS A 50 -24.43 -39.85 -10.55
C LYS A 50 -25.97 -39.91 -10.73
N PRO A 51 -26.83 -39.47 -9.78
CA PRO A 51 -26.99 -38.03 -9.50
C PRO A 51 -27.41 -37.68 -8.05
N ALA A 52 -27.87 -36.44 -7.83
CA ALA A 52 -28.34 -35.89 -6.55
C ALA A 52 -29.85 -35.64 -6.54
N LYS A 53 -30.41 -35.23 -5.39
CA LYS A 53 -31.77 -34.68 -5.29
C LYS A 53 -31.88 -33.57 -4.23
N ASN A 54 -32.72 -32.57 -4.51
CA ASN A 54 -33.22 -31.57 -3.56
C ASN A 54 -34.60 -32.00 -3.05
N GLU A 55 -35.02 -31.49 -1.89
CA GLU A 55 -36.45 -31.34 -1.58
C GLU A 55 -36.68 -30.13 -0.65
N GLN A 56 -37.89 -29.57 -0.69
CA GLN A 56 -38.29 -28.35 0.04
C GLN A 56 -39.44 -28.67 0.99
N GLN A 57 -39.56 -27.97 2.13
CA GLN A 57 -40.87 -27.67 2.71
C GLN A 57 -40.89 -26.39 3.56
N LYS A 58 -42.08 -26.01 4.04
CA LYS A 58 -42.51 -24.61 4.18
C LYS A 58 -43.64 -24.47 5.22
N THR A 59 -43.42 -23.75 6.31
CA THR A 59 -44.50 -23.16 7.16
C THR A 59 -43.99 -22.09 8.15
N ALA A 60 -44.92 -21.23 8.56
CA ALA A 60 -44.91 -20.28 9.70
C ALA A 60 -46.41 -20.19 10.17
N PRO A 61 -46.88 -19.34 11.12
CA PRO A 61 -46.20 -18.32 11.95
C PRO A 61 -46.64 -18.25 13.46
N ALA A 62 -46.15 -17.24 14.19
CA ALA A 62 -46.72 -16.60 15.40
C ALA A 62 -46.82 -17.44 16.72
N SER A 63 -47.04 -16.91 17.95
CA SER A 63 -47.28 -15.53 18.44
C SER A 63 -46.87 -15.35 19.93
N GLU A 64 -46.32 -14.18 20.29
CA GLU A 64 -46.52 -13.32 21.50
C GLU A 64 -46.54 -13.85 22.97
N GLU A 65 -46.49 -12.88 23.91
CA GLU A 65 -46.61 -12.93 25.40
C GLU A 65 -45.48 -13.58 26.24
N SER A 66 -45.14 -13.10 27.45
CA SER A 66 -45.31 -11.76 28.08
C SER A 66 -44.36 -11.57 29.29
N GLU A 67 -44.08 -10.32 29.67
CA GLU A 67 -43.39 -9.89 30.92
C GLU A 67 -44.43 -9.67 32.07
N PRO A 68 -44.10 -9.44 33.38
CA PRO A 68 -42.97 -8.63 33.86
C PRO A 68 -42.31 -8.95 35.26
N ALA A 69 -41.27 -8.16 35.55
CA ALA A 69 -40.91 -7.55 36.86
C ALA A 69 -40.53 -8.36 38.12
N ALA A 70 -39.37 -8.02 38.68
CA ALA A 70 -39.19 -7.67 40.10
C ALA A 70 -37.98 -6.70 40.28
N THR A 71 -38.03 -5.82 41.28
CA THR A 71 -37.06 -4.70 41.46
C THR A 71 -36.43 -4.74 42.85
N GLU A 72 -35.11 -4.49 42.97
CA GLU A 72 -34.51 -3.99 44.22
C GLU A 72 -33.54 -2.83 43.96
N GLN A 73 -33.57 -1.84 44.86
CA GLN A 73 -32.64 -0.70 44.91
C GLN A 73 -31.99 -0.64 46.29
N ARG A 74 -30.65 -0.46 46.35
CA ARG A 74 -29.93 0.12 47.51
C ARG A 74 -28.76 0.95 46.98
N SER A 75 -28.87 2.28 46.95
CA SER A 75 -28.65 3.24 48.05
C SER A 75 -27.16 3.54 48.29
N VAL A 76 -26.73 4.75 47.93
CA VAL A 76 -25.34 5.22 48.05
C VAL A 76 -25.30 6.53 48.85
N THR A 77 -24.51 6.56 49.93
CA THR A 77 -24.14 7.78 50.67
C THR A 77 -22.66 7.70 51.05
N PRO A 78 -21.83 8.74 50.80
CA PRO A 78 -20.38 8.66 50.93
C PRO A 78 -19.86 9.00 52.34
N SER A 79 -18.61 8.63 52.62
CA SER A 79 -17.84 9.14 53.76
C SER A 79 -16.44 9.60 53.33
N LYS A 80 -15.88 10.60 54.02
CA LYS A 80 -14.53 11.17 53.78
C LYS A 80 -13.54 10.66 54.82
N SER A 81 -12.31 10.37 54.41
CA SER A 81 -11.14 10.68 55.24
C SER A 81 -9.88 10.97 54.43
N THR A 82 -9.39 12.19 54.61
CA THR A 82 -8.01 12.65 54.87
C THR A 82 -6.78 11.79 54.48
N ALA A 83 -5.81 12.52 53.91
CA ALA A 83 -4.34 12.37 53.79
C ALA A 83 -3.58 11.40 54.76
N ASN A 84 -2.33 10.97 54.51
CA ASN A 84 -1.27 11.52 53.65
C ASN A 84 -0.16 10.46 53.32
N PRO A 85 1.04 10.85 52.86
CA PRO A 85 1.49 10.90 51.46
C PRO A 85 1.96 9.54 50.87
N LYS A 86 2.20 9.48 49.55
CA LYS A 86 2.59 8.25 48.83
C LYS A 86 4.09 8.00 48.72
N GLU A 87 4.47 6.73 48.83
CA GLU A 87 5.76 6.18 48.39
C GLU A 87 5.89 6.18 46.85
N ALA A 88 7.12 5.98 46.36
CA ALA A 88 7.42 5.92 44.93
C ALA A 88 6.90 4.61 44.29
N VAL A 89 5.71 4.66 43.70
CA VAL A 89 5.10 3.53 42.98
C VAL A 89 5.94 3.18 41.75
N GLN A 90 6.64 2.05 41.80
CA GLN A 90 7.18 1.42 40.58
C GLN A 90 6.02 1.10 39.64
N ALA A 91 6.10 1.58 38.40
CA ALA A 91 5.06 1.35 37.40
C ALA A 91 5.06 -0.13 36.98
N ASN A 92 4.14 -0.91 37.57
CA ASN A 92 3.86 -2.28 37.14
C ASN A 92 3.49 -2.29 35.65
N ARG A 93 4.42 -2.74 34.80
CA ARG A 93 4.15 -2.98 33.38
C ARG A 93 3.04 -4.04 33.29
N ALA A 94 1.90 -3.67 32.70
CA ALA A 94 0.94 -4.66 32.25
C ALA A 94 1.65 -5.63 31.28
N LYS A 95 1.51 -6.94 31.50
CA LYS A 95 2.00 -7.93 30.54
C LYS A 95 1.28 -7.70 29.20
N PRO A 96 1.98 -7.69 28.06
CA PRO A 96 1.33 -7.74 26.76
C PRO A 96 0.53 -9.04 26.61
N ALA A 97 -0.40 -9.06 25.64
CA ALA A 97 -0.87 -10.31 25.06
C ALA A 97 0.27 -10.90 24.20
N VAL A 98 1.26 -11.52 24.87
CA VAL A 98 2.44 -12.11 24.22
C VAL A 98 2.01 -13.37 23.46
N ASP A 99 2.37 -13.43 22.19
CA ASP A 99 2.24 -14.63 21.37
C ASP A 99 3.42 -15.58 21.72
N GLU A 100 3.31 -16.28 22.87
CA GLU A 100 4.45 -16.90 23.56
C GLU A 100 5.20 -17.96 22.74
N LYS A 101 4.62 -18.45 21.64
CA LYS A 101 5.21 -19.48 20.77
C LYS A 101 6.43 -18.96 19.98
N TYR A 102 6.46 -17.67 19.63
CA TYR A 102 7.57 -17.05 18.88
C TYR A 102 8.12 -15.83 19.62
N LYS A 103 9.09 -16.09 20.51
CA LYS A 103 9.96 -15.06 21.10
C LYS A 103 10.73 -14.31 20.01
N ALA A 104 11.23 -13.11 20.33
CA ALA A 104 12.18 -12.40 19.46
C ALA A 104 13.43 -13.26 19.16
N SER A 105 14.03 -13.06 17.98
CA SER A 105 15.28 -13.74 17.63
C SER A 105 16.46 -13.17 18.43
N GLU A 106 17.25 -14.07 19.02
CA GLU A 106 18.44 -13.79 19.82
C GLU A 106 19.71 -13.65 18.94
N VAL A 107 19.59 -13.75 17.61
CA VAL A 107 20.73 -13.65 16.68
C VAL A 107 21.19 -12.20 16.52
N GLU A 108 22.47 -11.94 16.83
CA GLU A 108 23.12 -10.66 16.59
C GLU A 108 23.63 -10.56 15.15
N LEU A 109 22.98 -9.70 14.36
CA LEU A 109 23.35 -9.48 12.95
C LEU A 109 24.50 -8.46 12.82
N ASP A 110 25.38 -8.67 11.84
CA ASP A 110 26.47 -7.75 11.55
C ASP A 110 26.00 -6.59 10.66
N PHE A 111 25.27 -5.65 11.27
CA PHE A 111 24.79 -4.42 10.64
C PHE A 111 25.89 -3.55 10.03
N ASP A 112 27.14 -3.72 10.46
CA ASP A 112 28.27 -2.91 10.02
C ASP A 112 28.99 -3.53 8.81
N SER A 113 28.54 -4.72 8.35
CA SER A 113 28.99 -5.37 7.11
C SER A 113 28.30 -4.84 5.84
N GLU A 114 27.24 -4.04 5.98
CA GLU A 114 26.51 -3.39 4.89
C GLU A 114 26.89 -1.90 4.81
N PRO A 115 26.92 -1.28 3.61
CA PRO A 115 27.36 0.11 3.45
C PRO A 115 26.42 1.13 4.11
N PHE A 116 25.19 0.74 4.45
CA PHE A 116 24.21 1.57 5.15
C PHE A 116 23.30 0.72 6.03
N ALA A 117 22.69 1.33 7.05
CA ALA A 117 21.66 0.68 7.85
C ALA A 117 20.43 0.27 7.00
N PRO A 118 19.76 -0.86 7.32
CA PRO A 118 18.56 -1.31 6.64
C PRO A 118 17.40 -0.32 6.78
N ALA A 119 16.52 -0.27 5.79
CA ALA A 119 15.33 0.58 5.78
C ALA A 119 14.23 -0.04 4.90
N ILE A 120 12.96 0.23 5.20
CA ILE A 120 11.82 -0.25 4.39
C ILE A 120 11.50 0.79 3.30
N ALA A 121 11.40 0.37 2.04
CA ALA A 121 11.12 1.25 0.92
C ALA A 121 9.69 1.80 0.98
N TRP A 122 9.55 3.12 1.01
CA TRP A 122 8.26 3.84 1.03
C TRP A 122 7.35 3.48 -0.16
N ALA A 123 7.94 3.09 -1.29
CA ALA A 123 7.21 2.60 -2.46
C ALA A 123 6.34 1.36 -2.17
N SER A 124 6.69 0.57 -1.14
CA SER A 124 5.92 -0.57 -0.67
C SER A 124 5.05 -0.23 0.56
N LEU A 125 5.54 0.55 1.53
CA LEU A 125 4.74 0.96 2.70
C LEU A 125 3.48 1.73 2.28
N LEU A 126 3.59 2.62 1.30
CA LEU A 126 2.46 3.42 0.83
C LEU A 126 1.61 2.71 -0.25
N SER A 127 1.89 1.43 -0.54
CA SER A 127 1.14 0.64 -1.52
C SER A 127 -0.09 -0.03 -0.91
N GLY A 128 -1.28 0.29 -1.42
CA GLY A 128 -2.52 -0.43 -1.11
C GLY A 128 -2.57 -1.89 -1.61
N GLY A 129 -1.51 -2.37 -2.29
CA GLY A 129 -1.29 -3.80 -2.59
C GLY A 129 -0.35 -4.51 -1.59
N SER A 130 0.29 -3.76 -0.69
CA SER A 130 1.19 -4.26 0.36
C SER A 130 0.59 -4.05 1.75
N TRP A 131 -0.14 -2.95 1.97
CA TRP A 131 -0.86 -2.65 3.21
C TRP A 131 -2.36 -2.95 3.06
N TYR A 132 -2.81 -4.07 3.62
CA TYR A 132 -4.23 -4.33 3.82
C TYR A 132 -4.71 -3.63 5.10
N PHE A 133 -5.81 -2.90 5.00
CA PHE A 133 -6.52 -2.31 6.13
C PHE A 133 -8.03 -2.39 5.89
N ASN A 134 -8.77 -2.90 6.86
CA ASN A 134 -10.21 -3.02 6.82
C ASN A 134 -10.86 -1.90 7.64
N ILE A 135 -11.62 -1.04 6.97
CA ILE A 135 -12.18 0.19 7.55
C ILE A 135 -13.30 -0.07 8.56
N THR A 136 -13.95 -1.25 8.58
CA THR A 136 -15.13 -1.49 9.43
C THR A 136 -14.80 -2.24 10.73
N ASN A 137 -13.60 -2.83 10.82
CA ASN A 137 -13.14 -3.56 12.00
C ASN A 137 -11.68 -3.26 12.42
N GLY A 138 -10.95 -2.44 11.66
CA GLY A 138 -9.58 -2.06 11.98
C GLY A 138 -8.54 -3.16 11.78
N GLN A 139 -8.88 -4.28 11.13
CA GLN A 139 -7.93 -5.35 10.83
C GLN A 139 -6.89 -4.87 9.81
N MET A 140 -5.61 -5.04 10.12
CA MET A 140 -4.49 -4.64 9.28
C MET A 140 -3.45 -5.75 9.09
N LYS A 141 -2.77 -5.75 7.94
CA LYS A 141 -1.69 -6.66 7.58
C LYS A 141 -0.75 -5.97 6.59
N LEU A 142 0.56 -6.00 6.84
CA LEU A 142 1.57 -5.66 5.83
C LEU A 142 2.14 -6.95 5.24
N ASN A 143 2.25 -7.00 3.92
CA ASN A 143 2.90 -8.07 3.17
C ASN A 143 3.56 -7.47 1.92
N ASN A 144 4.42 -8.22 1.22
CA ASN A 144 5.04 -7.78 -0.03
C ASN A 144 5.72 -6.40 0.11
N ILE A 145 6.55 -6.25 1.14
CA ILE A 145 7.26 -5.01 1.46
C ILE A 145 8.76 -5.14 1.16
N GLN A 146 9.37 -4.10 0.62
CA GLN A 146 10.77 -4.15 0.18
C GLN A 146 11.69 -3.55 1.25
N VAL A 147 12.76 -4.25 1.58
CA VAL A 147 13.75 -3.82 2.59
C VAL A 147 15.15 -3.76 1.96
N SER A 148 15.84 -2.64 2.14
CA SER A 148 17.20 -2.42 1.63
C SER A 148 18.26 -2.89 2.63
N PHE A 149 19.43 -3.32 2.16
CA PHE A 149 20.66 -3.48 2.97
C PHE A 149 20.50 -4.40 4.20
N LEU A 150 19.77 -5.51 4.09
CA LEU A 150 19.75 -6.53 5.15
C LEU A 150 21.15 -7.17 5.31
N PRO A 151 21.66 -7.34 6.55
CA PRO A 151 22.96 -7.95 6.81
C PRO A 151 23.12 -9.36 6.24
N LYS A 152 24.20 -9.60 5.49
CA LYS A 152 24.52 -10.93 4.94
C LYS A 152 25.23 -11.85 5.94
N LYS A 153 25.57 -11.37 7.13
CA LYS A 153 26.28 -12.11 8.20
C LYS A 153 25.77 -11.77 9.60
N ALA A 154 25.97 -12.70 10.52
CA ALA A 154 25.89 -12.47 11.97
C ALA A 154 27.25 -12.03 12.53
N LYS A 155 27.28 -11.53 13.77
CA LYS A 155 28.49 -10.98 14.42
C LYS A 155 29.60 -12.02 14.68
N ASP A 156 29.26 -13.30 14.67
CA ASP A 156 30.19 -14.45 14.67
C ASP A 156 30.80 -14.75 13.28
N GLY A 157 30.34 -14.05 12.23
CA GLY A 157 30.71 -14.27 10.84
C GLY A 157 29.83 -15.27 10.09
N THR A 158 28.86 -15.93 10.74
CA THR A 158 27.98 -16.94 10.13
C THR A 158 27.12 -16.30 9.03
N PRO A 159 27.03 -16.91 7.82
CA PRO A 159 26.17 -16.40 6.75
C PRO A 159 24.70 -16.38 7.14
N VAL A 160 24.05 -15.23 6.98
CA VAL A 160 22.65 -15.03 7.36
C VAL A 160 21.72 -15.47 6.24
N ARG A 161 20.62 -16.11 6.64
CA ARG A 161 19.55 -16.59 5.78
C ARG A 161 18.21 -16.15 6.32
N TYR A 162 17.38 -15.56 5.47
CA TYR A 162 16.14 -14.88 5.86
C TYR A 162 14.87 -15.70 5.58
N GLU A 163 15.00 -16.94 5.11
CA GLU A 163 13.87 -17.85 5.01
C GLU A 163 13.44 -18.35 6.39
N SER A 164 12.14 -18.53 6.58
CA SER A 164 11.55 -18.96 7.85
C SER A 164 12.09 -20.29 8.39
N TYR A 165 12.37 -21.25 7.50
CA TYR A 165 12.94 -22.56 7.84
C TYR A 165 14.45 -22.55 8.13
N SER A 166 15.15 -21.46 7.79
CA SER A 166 16.61 -21.34 7.98
C SER A 166 17.00 -21.06 9.44
N ASN A 167 16.03 -20.75 10.32
CA ASN A 167 16.25 -20.33 11.70
C ASN A 167 15.17 -20.92 12.62
N LYS A 168 15.49 -21.20 13.90
CA LYS A 168 14.50 -21.65 14.91
C LYS A 168 13.41 -20.59 15.18
N THR A 169 13.78 -19.31 15.04
CA THR A 169 12.93 -18.13 15.17
C THR A 169 13.14 -17.26 13.93
N PRO A 170 12.09 -16.78 13.24
CA PRO A 170 12.26 -15.86 12.12
C PRO A 170 13.07 -14.62 12.49
N LEU A 171 14.07 -14.29 11.68
CA LEU A 171 14.98 -13.17 11.96
C LEU A 171 14.30 -11.80 11.80
N LEU A 172 13.26 -11.71 10.95
CA LEU A 172 12.60 -10.47 10.61
C LEU A 172 11.22 -10.42 11.29
N ARG A 173 10.92 -9.30 11.97
CA ARG A 173 9.61 -9.05 12.57
C ARG A 173 9.24 -7.58 12.54
N MET A 174 7.93 -7.32 12.54
CA MET A 174 7.33 -5.99 12.70
C MET A 174 6.45 -6.00 13.94
N GLU A 175 6.79 -5.17 14.91
CA GLU A 175 6.00 -4.92 16.11
C GLU A 175 5.06 -3.73 15.86
N VAL A 176 3.76 -3.92 16.10
CA VAL A 176 2.75 -2.87 15.99
C VAL A 176 2.53 -2.28 17.38
N TRP A 177 2.99 -1.06 17.61
CA TRP A 177 2.99 -0.40 18.92
C TRP A 177 1.95 0.72 18.98
N ASP A 178 1.09 0.71 19.99
CA ASP A 178 0.22 1.83 20.36
C ASP A 178 1.05 2.83 21.19
N THR A 179 1.34 4.01 20.63
CA THR A 179 2.27 4.96 21.25
C THR A 179 1.64 5.74 22.40
N LYS A 180 0.31 5.84 22.44
CA LYS A 180 -0.43 6.55 23.50
C LYS A 180 -0.71 5.64 24.70
N ALA A 181 -1.11 4.40 24.47
CA ALA A 181 -1.26 3.40 25.54
C ALA A 181 0.09 2.81 25.99
N ASN A 182 1.13 2.93 25.15
CA ASN A 182 2.43 2.27 25.29
C ASN A 182 2.32 0.73 25.33
N VAL A 183 1.55 0.16 24.40
CA VAL A 183 1.19 -1.26 24.37
C VAL A 183 1.54 -1.89 23.01
N LEU A 184 2.18 -3.06 23.04
CA LEU A 184 2.33 -3.93 21.87
C LEU A 184 0.97 -4.52 21.48
N LYS A 185 0.48 -4.19 20.27
CA LYS A 185 -0.80 -4.69 19.73
C LYS A 185 -0.61 -6.02 18.98
N ASN A 186 0.52 -6.18 18.28
CA ASN A 186 0.89 -7.43 17.61
C ASN A 186 2.37 -7.50 17.26
N THR A 187 2.87 -8.73 17.03
CA THR A 187 4.16 -8.99 16.37
C THR A 187 3.94 -9.84 15.14
N MET A 188 4.17 -9.28 13.94
CA MET A 188 4.13 -10.03 12.68
C MET A 188 5.54 -10.51 12.35
N HIS A 189 5.70 -11.80 12.04
CA HIS A 189 6.98 -12.38 11.63
C HIS A 189 7.07 -12.47 10.11
N TYR A 190 8.28 -12.37 9.56
CA TYR A 190 8.54 -12.31 8.12
C TYR A 190 9.66 -13.25 7.70
N GLN A 191 9.63 -13.64 6.43
CA GLN A 191 10.79 -14.11 5.68
C GLN A 191 11.16 -13.10 4.60
N ALA A 192 12.40 -13.12 4.11
CA ALA A 192 12.80 -12.29 2.98
C ALA A 192 13.62 -13.08 1.95
N LYS A 193 13.45 -12.71 0.68
CA LYS A 193 14.17 -13.26 -0.49
C LYS A 193 14.91 -12.11 -1.17
N GLN A 194 16.11 -12.37 -1.67
CA GLN A 194 16.88 -11.33 -2.37
C GLN A 194 16.17 -10.91 -3.67
N ALA A 195 15.97 -9.62 -3.84
CA ALA A 195 15.38 -8.99 -5.02
C ALA A 195 16.48 -8.34 -5.87
N THR A 196 16.16 -7.26 -6.59
CA THR A 196 17.18 -6.41 -7.21
C THR A 196 18.00 -5.72 -6.12
N LEU A 197 19.31 -5.98 -6.05
CA LEU A 197 20.21 -5.40 -5.06
C LEU A 197 20.09 -3.85 -5.03
N PRO A 198 20.10 -3.21 -3.85
CA PRO A 198 20.34 -3.77 -2.50
C PRO A 198 19.08 -4.30 -1.79
N PHE A 199 17.98 -4.54 -2.49
CA PHE A 199 16.68 -4.87 -1.89
C PHE A 199 16.44 -6.37 -1.73
N TYR A 200 15.63 -6.69 -0.73
CA TYR A 200 14.98 -7.97 -0.50
C TYR A 200 13.47 -7.75 -0.48
N ASP A 201 12.72 -8.67 -1.08
CA ASP A 201 11.26 -8.73 -0.97
C ASP A 201 10.91 -9.51 0.29
N MET A 202 10.16 -8.89 1.20
CA MET A 202 9.84 -9.41 2.53
C MET A 202 8.34 -9.79 2.61
N GLU A 203 8.11 -11.07 2.87
CA GLU A 203 6.81 -11.73 2.92
C GLU A 203 6.43 -12.03 4.37
N VAL A 204 5.19 -11.71 4.77
CA VAL A 204 4.70 -12.04 6.12
C VAL A 204 4.44 -13.54 6.24
N LEU A 205 4.77 -14.12 7.39
CA LEU A 205 4.52 -15.53 7.66
C LEU A 205 3.06 -15.74 8.08
N GLU A 206 2.45 -16.81 7.56
CA GLU A 206 1.03 -17.11 7.71
C GLU A 206 0.83 -18.59 8.07
N GLY A 207 -0.29 -18.89 8.73
CA GLY A 207 -0.65 -20.23 9.21
C GLY A 207 -1.07 -20.22 10.67
N TYR A 208 -1.42 -21.39 11.22
CA TYR A 208 -1.86 -21.55 12.62
C TYR A 208 -0.86 -21.01 13.67
N ASP A 209 0.40 -20.90 13.29
CA ASP A 209 1.52 -20.56 14.16
C ASP A 209 1.92 -19.07 14.10
N TYR A 210 1.40 -18.29 13.14
CA TYR A 210 1.82 -16.90 12.92
C TYR A 210 0.63 -15.95 12.81
N LYS A 211 0.50 -15.05 13.79
CA LYS A 211 -0.52 -13.99 13.82
C LYS A 211 -0.17 -12.86 12.84
N SER A 212 -0.43 -13.11 11.56
CA SER A 212 -0.12 -12.23 10.41
C SER A 212 -0.96 -10.95 10.31
N TYR A 213 -1.78 -10.64 11.31
CA TYR A 213 -2.66 -9.46 11.33
C TYR A 213 -2.80 -8.86 12.73
N ALA A 214 -3.06 -7.57 12.79
CA ALA A 214 -3.41 -6.83 14.01
C ALA A 214 -4.80 -6.21 13.86
N THR A 215 -5.49 -5.96 14.98
CA THR A 215 -6.77 -5.22 15.00
C THR A 215 -6.55 -3.91 15.73
N LEU A 216 -6.78 -2.79 15.05
CA LEU A 216 -6.49 -1.44 15.53
C LEU A 216 -7.74 -0.59 15.62
N THR A 217 -7.98 -0.05 16.81
CA THR A 217 -8.98 1.01 17.05
C THR A 217 -8.38 2.39 16.73
N GLU A 218 -9.15 3.45 16.97
CA GLU A 218 -8.61 4.82 17.08
C GLU A 218 -7.32 4.85 17.91
N GLY A 219 -6.29 5.58 17.45
CA GLY A 219 -5.01 5.69 18.14
C GLY A 219 -3.85 6.15 17.25
N ASN A 220 -2.71 6.41 17.89
CA ASN A 220 -1.44 6.68 17.22
C ASN A 220 -0.56 5.44 17.34
N TYR A 221 0.06 5.05 16.23
CA TYR A 221 0.73 3.76 16.08
C TYR A 221 2.09 3.86 15.42
N GLU A 222 2.96 2.92 15.75
CA GLU A 222 4.24 2.70 15.10
C GLU A 222 4.37 1.26 14.62
N LEU A 223 4.84 1.09 13.38
CA LEU A 223 5.37 -0.17 12.87
C LEU A 223 6.88 -0.18 13.10
N ARG A 224 7.35 -0.96 14.06
CA ARG A 224 8.77 -1.09 14.43
C ARG A 224 9.36 -2.37 13.85
N PHE A 225 10.30 -2.22 12.93
CA PHE A 225 10.90 -3.32 12.17
C PHE A 225 12.24 -3.73 12.77
N TRP A 226 12.39 -5.03 13.01
CA TRP A 226 13.55 -5.63 13.67
C TRP A 226 14.17 -6.70 12.79
N ALA A 227 15.50 -6.80 12.85
CA ALA A 227 16.28 -7.87 12.26
C ALA A 227 17.20 -8.45 13.35
N GLY A 228 16.94 -9.71 13.73
CA GLY A 228 17.56 -10.31 14.90
C GLY A 228 17.21 -9.55 16.18
N THR A 229 18.24 -9.24 16.96
CA THR A 229 18.15 -8.44 18.19
C THR A 229 17.94 -6.94 17.99
N LYS A 230 18.12 -6.39 16.77
CA LYS A 230 18.21 -4.94 16.53
C LYS A 230 17.01 -4.35 15.77
N HIS A 231 16.44 -3.31 16.36
CA HIS A 231 15.45 -2.42 15.73
C HIS A 231 16.16 -1.56 14.68
N PHE A 232 15.62 -1.51 13.45
CA PHE A 232 16.27 -0.82 12.33
C PHE A 232 15.40 0.26 11.67
N TYR A 233 14.07 0.19 11.79
CA TYR A 233 13.18 1.16 11.14
C TYR A 233 11.83 1.30 11.85
N THR A 234 11.28 2.52 11.86
CA THR A 234 9.97 2.89 12.41
C THR A 234 9.14 3.59 11.33
N PHE A 235 7.90 3.17 11.14
CA PHE A 235 6.89 3.93 10.39
C PHE A 235 5.74 4.34 11.32
N SER A 236 5.54 5.65 11.50
CA SER A 236 4.48 6.21 12.35
C SER A 236 3.23 6.53 11.53
N PHE A 237 2.06 6.20 12.07
CA PHE A 237 0.76 6.47 11.45
C PHE A 237 -0.33 6.64 12.53
N GLN A 238 -1.51 7.08 12.13
CA GLN A 238 -2.67 7.24 13.00
C GLN A 238 -3.89 6.51 12.40
N VAL A 239 -4.75 5.99 13.27
CA VAL A 239 -6.11 5.56 12.94
C VAL A 239 -7.06 6.58 13.57
N GLU A 240 -7.84 7.26 12.74
CA GLU A 240 -9.03 8.00 13.19
C GLU A 240 -10.23 7.07 13.24
N LYS A 241 -11.14 7.30 14.18
CA LYS A 241 -12.49 6.72 14.18
C LYS A 241 -13.50 7.78 13.74
N GLN A 242 -14.45 7.40 12.91
CA GLN A 242 -15.65 8.18 12.58
C GLN A 242 -16.86 7.25 12.69
N SER A 243 -17.96 7.72 13.30
CA SER A 243 -19.19 6.94 13.42
C SER A 243 -20.27 7.42 12.45
N ASN A 244 -21.08 6.50 11.95
CA ASN A 244 -22.29 6.81 11.19
C ASN A 244 -23.37 7.31 12.17
N PRO A 245 -24.00 8.48 11.93
CA PRO A 245 -25.05 8.99 12.81
C PRO A 245 -26.38 8.22 12.74
N ASP A 246 -26.56 7.30 11.79
CA ASP A 246 -27.73 6.41 11.74
C ASP A 246 -27.57 5.22 12.73
N PRO A 247 -28.40 5.11 13.77
CA PRO A 247 -28.32 4.02 14.75
C PRO A 247 -28.73 2.65 14.17
N TYR A 248 -29.32 2.60 12.97
CA TYR A 248 -29.69 1.36 12.26
C TYR A 248 -28.71 0.98 11.14
N ALA A 249 -27.57 1.68 11.04
CA ALA A 249 -26.52 1.39 10.08
C ALA A 249 -25.89 -0.01 10.31
N PRO A 250 -25.64 -0.81 9.26
CA PRO A 250 -24.95 -2.10 9.38
C PRO A 250 -23.48 -1.97 9.83
N VAL A 251 -22.90 -0.78 9.65
CA VAL A 251 -21.58 -0.41 10.14
C VAL A 251 -21.72 0.93 10.85
N HIS A 252 -21.73 0.90 12.19
CA HIS A 252 -21.77 2.12 13.00
C HIS A 252 -20.39 2.81 13.04
N ASP A 253 -19.30 2.05 13.06
CA ASP A 253 -17.94 2.58 13.27
C ASP A 253 -17.03 2.34 12.05
N PHE A 254 -16.40 3.40 11.58
CA PHE A 254 -15.38 3.38 10.53
C PHE A 254 -14.02 3.83 11.10
N TYR A 255 -12.97 3.18 10.60
CA TYR A 255 -11.57 3.41 10.95
C TYR A 255 -10.81 3.86 9.72
N PHE A 256 -10.08 4.97 9.81
CA PHE A 256 -9.40 5.59 8.68
C PHE A 256 -7.92 5.84 8.94
N LEU A 257 -7.06 5.39 8.03
CA LEU A 257 -5.62 5.61 8.09
C LEU A 257 -5.26 7.07 7.78
N LYS A 258 -4.41 7.64 8.63
CA LYS A 258 -3.75 8.93 8.47
C LYS A 258 -2.24 8.76 8.58
N GLY A 259 -1.49 9.58 7.84
CA GLY A 259 -0.04 9.46 7.74
C GLY A 259 0.51 9.93 6.39
N PRO A 260 1.73 9.51 6.02
CA PRO A 260 2.50 10.12 4.93
C PRO A 260 1.82 10.18 3.54
N TRP A 261 0.83 9.33 3.25
CA TRP A 261 0.02 9.43 2.02
C TRP A 261 -0.60 10.81 1.78
N GLN A 262 -0.95 11.54 2.85
CA GLN A 262 -1.58 12.87 2.77
C GLN A 262 -0.60 13.97 2.32
N ASP A 263 0.68 13.77 2.62
CA ASP A 263 1.72 14.81 2.64
C ASP A 263 2.81 14.59 1.59
N TRP A 264 2.84 13.44 0.90
CA TRP A 264 3.94 13.07 0.02
C TRP A 264 3.45 12.54 -1.33
N GLY A 265 4.03 13.08 -2.41
CA GLY A 265 4.02 12.46 -3.73
C GLY A 265 5.34 11.77 -4.03
N ARG A 266 5.44 11.08 -5.17
CA ARG A 266 6.69 10.48 -5.68
C ARG A 266 6.91 10.85 -7.14
N VAL A 267 8.00 11.54 -7.44
CA VAL A 267 8.53 11.65 -8.80
C VAL A 267 9.39 10.43 -9.09
N GLU A 268 9.26 9.83 -10.27
CA GLU A 268 10.23 8.86 -10.79
C GLU A 268 10.37 8.97 -12.31
N PHE A 269 11.34 8.25 -12.86
CA PHE A 269 11.51 8.13 -14.31
C PHE A 269 11.17 6.70 -14.72
N GLY A 270 10.29 6.55 -15.72
CA GLY A 270 10.01 5.25 -16.34
C GLY A 270 11.23 4.68 -17.08
N PRO A 271 11.20 3.40 -17.51
CA PRO A 271 12.31 2.77 -18.24
C PRO A 271 12.75 3.58 -19.47
N ASP A 272 11.80 4.15 -20.19
CA ASP A 272 12.00 4.98 -21.40
C ASP A 272 12.41 6.43 -21.07
N GLY A 273 12.67 6.73 -19.80
CA GLY A 273 13.05 8.06 -19.32
C GLY A 273 11.90 9.06 -19.16
N HIS A 274 10.64 8.63 -19.33
CA HIS A 274 9.45 9.46 -19.14
C HIS A 274 9.35 9.97 -17.69
N PHE A 275 9.04 11.25 -17.48
CA PHE A 275 8.74 11.80 -16.15
C PHE A 275 7.35 11.34 -15.68
N ILE A 276 7.31 10.72 -14.50
CA ILE A 276 6.09 10.23 -13.86
C ILE A 276 5.97 10.87 -12.47
N PHE A 277 4.82 11.47 -12.17
CA PHE A 277 4.45 11.88 -10.81
C PHE A 277 3.37 10.94 -10.26
N ASN A 278 3.60 10.42 -9.07
CA ASN A 278 2.65 9.63 -8.31
C ASN A 278 2.07 10.51 -7.19
N PHE A 279 0.75 10.46 -7.00
CA PHE A 279 0.11 10.92 -5.78
C PHE A 279 -0.70 9.79 -5.14
N TYR A 280 -1.11 9.98 -3.88
CA TYR A 280 -2.00 9.09 -3.16
C TYR A 280 -3.29 9.85 -2.85
N LEU A 281 -4.44 9.20 -3.05
CA LEU A 281 -5.75 9.73 -2.72
C LEU A 281 -6.59 8.66 -2.01
N THR A 282 -7.53 9.11 -1.16
CA THR A 282 -8.57 8.29 -0.55
C THR A 282 -9.82 9.16 -0.45
N HIS A 283 -10.99 8.53 -0.51
CA HIS A 283 -12.20 9.13 0.05
C HIS A 283 -12.39 8.63 1.49
N GLN A 284 -13.05 9.41 2.35
CA GLN A 284 -13.44 9.01 3.71
C GLN A 284 -14.88 9.49 3.93
N THR A 285 -15.77 8.56 4.26
CA THR A 285 -17.16 8.84 4.63
C THR A 285 -17.73 7.74 5.52
N THR A 286 -18.66 8.09 6.40
CA THR A 286 -19.50 7.13 7.15
C THR A 286 -20.85 6.89 6.48
N THR A 287 -21.15 7.56 5.36
CA THR A 287 -22.37 7.35 4.56
C THR A 287 -22.34 5.98 3.87
N ILE A 288 -23.36 5.16 4.14
CA ILE A 288 -23.54 3.83 3.55
C ILE A 288 -24.60 3.93 2.44
N VAL A 289 -24.32 3.35 1.27
CA VAL A 289 -25.23 3.44 0.11
C VAL A 289 -26.37 2.44 0.23
N ASN A 290 -26.08 1.23 0.72
CA ASN A 290 -27.05 0.20 1.04
C ASN A 290 -26.41 -0.86 1.98
N GLN A 291 -27.23 -1.79 2.48
CA GLN A 291 -26.83 -2.83 3.44
C GLN A 291 -25.64 -3.71 3.00
N ALA A 292 -25.35 -3.80 1.70
CA ALA A 292 -24.24 -4.57 1.14
C ALA A 292 -23.07 -3.70 0.63
N GLN A 293 -23.12 -2.37 0.78
CA GLN A 293 -22.13 -1.46 0.20
C GLN A 293 -21.83 -0.24 1.11
N TRP A 294 -20.84 -0.41 1.98
CA TRP A 294 -20.27 0.59 2.89
C TRP A 294 -18.91 1.14 2.41
N ASP A 295 -18.31 0.55 1.39
CA ASP A 295 -17.00 0.87 0.82
C ASP A 295 -17.08 1.72 -0.48
N ALA A 296 -18.24 2.35 -0.69
CA ALA A 296 -18.62 3.02 -1.92
C ALA A 296 -17.52 3.96 -2.48
N LYS A 297 -17.34 3.90 -3.81
CA LYS A 297 -16.34 4.71 -4.50
C LYS A 297 -16.80 6.15 -4.66
N ARG A 298 -15.84 7.07 -4.66
CA ARG A 298 -16.04 8.47 -5.05
C ARG A 298 -15.18 8.80 -6.25
N GLU A 299 -15.76 9.49 -7.21
CA GLU A 299 -15.07 9.95 -8.42
C GLU A 299 -14.58 11.39 -8.24
N TYR A 300 -13.42 11.68 -8.83
CA TYR A 300 -12.85 13.00 -8.93
C TYR A 300 -12.37 13.25 -10.36
N LYS A 301 -12.62 14.47 -10.85
CA LYS A 301 -11.87 15.07 -11.95
C LYS A 301 -10.55 15.60 -11.43
N TYR A 302 -9.49 15.52 -12.23
CA TYR A 302 -8.17 16.02 -11.85
C TYR A 302 -7.37 16.59 -13.02
N LEU A 303 -6.44 17.49 -12.69
CA LEU A 303 -5.47 18.07 -13.61
C LEU A 303 -4.11 18.15 -12.92
N VAL A 304 -3.03 17.81 -13.62
CA VAL A 304 -1.68 17.86 -13.06
C VAL A 304 -0.73 18.62 -13.97
N LYS A 305 -0.08 19.66 -13.43
CA LYS A 305 0.81 20.58 -14.15
C LYS A 305 2.19 20.58 -13.49
N LEU A 306 3.25 20.72 -14.29
CA LEU A 306 4.63 20.85 -13.83
C LEU A 306 5.16 22.23 -14.22
N TYR A 307 5.53 23.01 -13.21
CA TYR A 307 6.17 24.30 -13.35
C TYR A 307 7.67 24.17 -13.03
N ARG A 308 8.51 24.90 -13.75
CA ARG A 308 9.91 25.18 -13.42
C ARG A 308 10.10 26.69 -13.30
N ASP A 309 10.59 27.14 -12.15
CA ASP A 309 10.84 28.55 -11.83
C ASP A 309 9.63 29.46 -12.18
N GLY A 310 8.44 29.00 -11.79
CA GLY A 310 7.15 29.65 -12.05
C GLY A 310 6.55 29.44 -13.45
N LYS A 311 7.34 29.00 -14.44
CA LYS A 311 6.84 28.75 -15.81
C LYS A 311 6.41 27.30 -15.99
N MET A 312 5.21 27.06 -16.52
CA MET A 312 4.75 25.71 -16.87
C MET A 312 5.60 25.12 -18.01
N VAL A 313 6.10 23.90 -17.82
CA VAL A 313 6.99 23.18 -18.75
C VAL A 313 6.44 21.82 -19.20
N ALA A 314 5.49 21.25 -18.46
CA ALA A 314 4.82 20.01 -18.81
C ALA A 314 3.46 19.88 -18.10
N ALA A 315 2.61 18.98 -18.56
CA ALA A 315 1.38 18.59 -17.87
C ALA A 315 0.98 17.13 -18.17
N HIS A 316 0.14 16.57 -17.30
CA HIS A 316 -0.68 15.42 -17.61
C HIS A 316 -1.91 15.85 -18.42
N SER A 317 -2.46 14.94 -19.25
CA SER A 317 -3.69 15.14 -20.04
C SER A 317 -3.82 16.49 -20.77
N LEU A 318 -2.97 16.71 -21.78
CA LEU A 318 -3.09 17.84 -22.71
C LEU A 318 -4.03 17.48 -23.87
N GLN A 319 -4.88 18.42 -24.31
CA GLN A 319 -5.82 18.20 -25.42
C GLN A 319 -5.14 17.71 -26.69
N ASN A 320 -5.77 16.77 -27.41
CA ASN A 320 -5.26 16.28 -28.71
C ASN A 320 -5.07 17.40 -29.75
N SER A 321 -5.86 18.48 -29.65
CA SER A 321 -5.76 19.67 -30.52
C SER A 321 -5.40 20.91 -29.72
N GLY A 322 -4.25 21.52 -30.00
CA GLY A 322 -3.81 22.79 -29.42
C GLY A 322 -3.00 22.62 -28.13
N SER A 323 -3.27 23.47 -27.11
CA SER A 323 -2.60 23.44 -25.80
C SER A 323 -3.60 23.62 -24.65
N GLY A 324 -4.84 23.17 -24.84
CA GLY A 324 -5.82 23.03 -23.75
C GLY A 324 -5.56 21.80 -22.89
N PHE A 325 -6.41 21.60 -21.87
CA PHE A 325 -6.31 20.49 -20.93
C PHE A 325 -7.53 19.57 -21.03
N GLU A 326 -7.31 18.27 -20.86
CA GLU A 326 -8.34 17.24 -20.67
C GLU A 326 -8.35 16.88 -19.18
N GLU A 327 -9.49 16.98 -18.50
CA GLU A 327 -9.58 16.52 -17.10
C GLU A 327 -9.44 15.00 -17.06
N GLY A 328 -8.53 14.50 -16.22
CA GLY A 328 -8.44 13.07 -15.92
C GLY A 328 -9.54 12.63 -14.96
N ASP A 329 -9.92 11.35 -15.04
CA ASP A 329 -10.86 10.71 -14.12
C ASP A 329 -10.11 9.77 -13.16
N ILE A 330 -10.44 9.85 -11.87
CA ILE A 330 -9.97 8.92 -10.84
C ILE A 330 -11.15 8.50 -9.95
N GLN A 331 -11.27 7.19 -9.70
CA GLN A 331 -12.13 6.63 -8.66
C GLN A 331 -11.27 6.25 -7.45
N THR A 332 -11.71 6.56 -6.23
CA THR A 332 -11.10 6.04 -4.99
C THR A 332 -12.15 5.34 -4.12
N HIS A 333 -11.76 4.24 -3.48
CA HIS A 333 -12.62 3.49 -2.54
C HIS A 333 -12.61 4.16 -1.15
N ASN A 334 -13.66 3.91 -0.35
CA ASN A 334 -13.77 4.49 1.00
C ASN A 334 -12.62 4.00 1.92
N GLY A 335 -11.96 4.93 2.60
CA GLY A 335 -10.87 4.73 3.57
C GLY A 335 -9.58 4.06 3.05
N LYS A 336 -9.51 3.72 1.77
CA LYS A 336 -8.37 3.05 1.15
C LYS A 336 -7.47 4.06 0.44
N TRP A 337 -6.20 4.10 0.82
CA TRP A 337 -5.19 4.88 0.12
C TRP A 337 -4.78 4.22 -1.20
N GLU A 338 -5.04 4.91 -2.31
CA GLU A 338 -4.78 4.43 -3.66
C GLU A 338 -3.82 5.36 -4.38
N ARG A 339 -2.83 4.78 -5.07
CA ARG A 339 -1.81 5.52 -5.84
C ARG A 339 -2.34 5.81 -7.25
N SER A 340 -2.01 6.97 -7.80
CA SER A 340 -2.27 7.31 -9.20
C SER A 340 -1.06 7.92 -9.87
N ASP A 341 -0.80 7.47 -11.10
CA ASP A 341 0.48 7.63 -11.79
C ASP A 341 0.31 8.49 -13.05
N CYS A 342 0.77 9.73 -12.98
CA CYS A 342 0.64 10.72 -14.04
C CYS A 342 1.91 10.80 -14.87
N THR A 343 1.88 10.31 -16.12
CA THR A 343 2.95 10.53 -17.10
C THR A 343 2.80 11.89 -17.77
N PHE A 344 3.89 12.65 -17.90
CA PHE A 344 3.86 14.04 -18.35
C PHE A 344 4.21 14.22 -19.83
N HIS A 345 3.59 15.21 -20.46
CA HIS A 345 3.84 15.66 -21.83
C HIS A 345 4.33 17.12 -21.82
N LYS A 346 5.17 17.50 -22.79
CA LYS A 346 5.81 18.83 -22.85
C LYS A 346 4.79 19.95 -23.05
N TYR A 347 5.03 21.10 -22.43
CA TYR A 347 4.20 22.30 -22.59
C TYR A 347 5.06 23.54 -22.94
N PRO A 348 4.63 24.40 -23.89
CA PRO A 348 3.46 24.26 -24.75
C PRO A 348 3.63 23.13 -25.77
N VAL A 349 2.53 22.68 -26.37
CA VAL A 349 2.55 21.63 -27.39
C VAL A 349 3.21 22.16 -28.66
N ALA A 350 4.29 21.52 -29.12
CA ALA A 350 5.11 22.03 -30.22
C ALA A 350 4.43 21.99 -31.60
N LYS A 351 3.51 21.03 -31.81
CA LYS A 351 2.68 20.91 -33.03
C LYS A 351 1.29 20.38 -32.66
N PRO A 352 0.17 20.96 -33.17
CA PRO A 352 -1.15 20.37 -32.98
C PRO A 352 -1.18 18.89 -33.39
N GLY A 353 -1.80 18.02 -32.58
CA GLY A 353 -1.80 16.56 -32.81
C GLY A 353 -0.53 15.83 -32.33
N SER A 354 0.47 16.52 -31.79
CA SER A 354 1.62 15.89 -31.11
C SER A 354 1.44 15.89 -29.59
N ARG A 355 1.87 14.81 -28.92
CA ARG A 355 1.94 14.68 -27.46
C ARG A 355 3.33 14.17 -27.07
N ASP A 356 4.35 15.00 -27.25
CA ASP A 356 5.73 14.67 -26.86
C ASP A 356 5.81 14.44 -25.34
N PHE A 357 6.35 13.31 -24.91
CA PHE A 357 6.59 13.05 -23.48
C PHE A 357 7.64 14.02 -22.91
N PHE A 358 7.46 14.43 -21.66
CA PHE A 358 8.47 15.19 -20.92
C PHE A 358 9.47 14.21 -20.30
N MET A 359 10.72 14.26 -20.76
CA MET A 359 11.74 13.25 -20.50
C MET A 359 12.70 13.69 -19.39
N LYS A 360 13.42 12.73 -18.80
CA LYS A 360 14.60 13.00 -17.94
C LYS A 360 15.61 13.95 -18.62
N ALA A 361 15.75 13.88 -19.93
CA ALA A 361 16.63 14.77 -20.70
C ALA A 361 16.11 16.22 -20.83
N ASP A 362 14.80 16.48 -20.63
CA ASP A 362 14.22 17.83 -20.62
C ASP A 362 14.42 18.53 -19.27
N MET A 363 14.69 17.77 -18.21
CA MET A 363 15.06 18.30 -16.90
C MET A 363 16.32 19.16 -17.02
N LYS A 364 16.22 20.36 -16.45
CA LYS A 364 17.32 21.33 -16.24
C LYS A 364 17.31 21.75 -14.78
N ASP A 365 18.41 22.28 -14.31
CA ASP A 365 18.50 22.87 -12.97
C ASP A 365 17.45 23.97 -12.78
N GLY A 366 16.95 24.11 -11.55
CA GLY A 366 15.86 25.02 -11.20
C GLY A 366 14.92 24.46 -10.14
N ASN A 367 13.94 25.27 -9.75
CA ASN A 367 12.92 24.92 -8.75
C ASN A 367 11.67 24.41 -9.46
N TYR A 368 11.20 23.22 -9.09
CA TYR A 368 10.05 22.58 -9.72
C TYR A 368 8.88 22.49 -8.73
N THR A 369 7.67 22.69 -9.25
CA THR A 369 6.42 22.48 -8.53
C THR A 369 5.50 21.64 -9.39
N VAL A 370 5.08 20.48 -8.88
CA VAL A 370 3.90 19.79 -9.39
C VAL A 370 2.67 20.39 -8.73
N GLU A 371 1.68 20.79 -9.52
CA GLU A 371 0.38 21.28 -9.07
C GLU A 371 -0.68 20.26 -9.48
N LEU A 372 -1.31 19.64 -8.49
CA LEU A 372 -2.44 18.73 -8.63
C LEU A 372 -3.71 19.48 -8.23
N TRP A 373 -4.61 19.70 -9.19
CA TRP A 373 -5.99 20.14 -8.93
C TRP A 373 -6.91 18.93 -8.94
N LEU A 374 -7.86 18.90 -8.00
CA LEU A 374 -8.85 17.85 -7.77
C LEU A 374 -10.22 18.49 -7.65
N LYS A 375 -11.25 17.85 -8.23
CA LYS A 375 -12.65 18.24 -8.11
C LYS A 375 -13.54 17.00 -7.97
N SER A 376 -14.28 16.87 -6.88
CA SER A 376 -15.26 15.78 -6.73
C SER A 376 -16.60 16.12 -7.37
N LEU A 377 -17.44 15.10 -7.60
CA LEU A 377 -18.75 15.24 -8.27
C LEU A 377 -19.74 16.19 -7.57
N ASP A 378 -19.61 16.37 -6.25
CA ASP A 378 -20.35 17.35 -5.44
C ASP A 378 -19.80 18.79 -5.56
N GLY A 379 -18.82 19.02 -6.44
CA GLY A 379 -18.29 20.34 -6.78
C GLY A 379 -17.19 20.87 -5.86
N VAL A 380 -16.77 20.12 -4.84
CA VAL A 380 -15.67 20.52 -3.95
C VAL A 380 -14.34 20.45 -4.70
N GLU A 381 -13.63 21.57 -4.76
CA GLU A 381 -12.33 21.69 -5.42
C GLU A 381 -11.19 21.83 -4.40
N ALA A 382 -10.02 21.25 -4.73
CA ALA A 382 -8.79 21.37 -3.96
C ALA A 382 -7.59 21.48 -4.89
N THR A 383 -6.57 22.23 -4.47
CA THR A 383 -5.25 22.27 -5.15
C THR A 383 -4.17 21.85 -4.18
N HIS A 384 -3.23 21.03 -4.63
CA HIS A 384 -2.10 20.50 -3.86
C HIS A 384 -0.82 20.76 -4.63
N LYS A 385 0.23 21.26 -3.95
CA LYS A 385 1.49 21.64 -4.60
C LYS A 385 2.64 20.85 -3.99
N TYR A 386 3.50 20.29 -4.82
CA TYR A 386 4.62 19.44 -4.41
C TYR A 386 5.92 20.02 -4.96
N GLY A 387 6.76 20.56 -4.07
CA GLY A 387 7.99 21.26 -4.44
C GLY A 387 9.21 20.33 -4.43
N PHE A 388 10.11 20.51 -5.40
CA PHE A 388 11.43 19.88 -5.41
C PHE A 388 12.45 20.70 -6.23
N VAL A 389 13.74 20.44 -6.02
CA VAL A 389 14.83 21.16 -6.70
C VAL A 389 15.58 20.20 -7.62
N VAL A 390 16.00 20.67 -8.79
CA VAL A 390 16.94 19.97 -9.66
C VAL A 390 18.28 20.71 -9.64
N LYS A 391 19.37 19.96 -9.44
CA LYS A 391 20.74 20.46 -9.46
C LYS A 391 21.65 19.44 -10.15
N ASN A 392 22.55 19.91 -11.01
CA ASN A 392 23.39 19.09 -11.88
C ASN A 392 22.59 18.01 -12.64
N GLY A 393 21.40 18.38 -13.15
CA GLY A 393 20.50 17.48 -13.87
C GLY A 393 19.84 16.37 -13.02
N THR A 394 20.00 16.41 -11.69
CA THR A 394 19.49 15.40 -10.76
C THR A 394 18.51 16.03 -9.76
N ILE A 395 17.45 15.32 -9.38
CA ILE A 395 16.52 15.78 -8.33
C ILE A 395 17.25 15.68 -6.99
N VAL A 396 17.26 16.79 -6.24
CA VAL A 396 17.81 16.84 -4.88
C VAL A 396 16.84 16.10 -3.94
N PRO A 397 17.28 15.05 -3.22
CA PRO A 397 16.42 14.36 -2.27
C PRO A 397 16.05 15.25 -1.08
N PRO A 398 14.89 15.04 -0.43
CA PRO A 398 14.59 15.69 0.84
C PRO A 398 15.56 15.18 1.93
N VAL A 399 15.80 15.98 2.97
CA VAL A 399 16.76 15.67 4.06
C VAL A 399 16.48 14.31 4.71
N GLN A 400 15.22 13.90 4.83
CA GLN A 400 14.79 12.60 5.36
C GLN A 400 15.26 11.40 4.51
N ALA A 401 15.54 11.64 3.22
CA ALA A 401 15.96 10.63 2.22
C ALA A 401 17.44 10.77 1.80
N ASP A 402 18.17 11.75 2.32
CA ASP A 402 19.62 11.86 2.14
C ASP A 402 20.34 11.15 3.30
N ARG A 403 21.05 10.05 2.99
CA ARG A 403 21.77 9.25 4.00
C ARG A 403 22.95 10.00 4.65
N ALA A 404 23.40 11.13 4.09
CA ALA A 404 24.41 12.01 4.68
C ALA A 404 23.84 13.17 5.51
N GLN A 405 22.54 13.47 5.40
CA GLN A 405 21.90 14.59 6.11
C GLN A 405 20.80 14.16 7.11
N ASN A 406 20.23 12.96 6.98
CA ASN A 406 19.17 12.49 7.86
C ASN A 406 19.65 12.30 9.30
N THR A 407 19.09 13.07 10.23
CA THR A 407 19.37 12.99 11.67
C THR A 407 18.50 11.97 12.42
N VAL A 408 17.48 11.39 11.78
CA VAL A 408 16.57 10.40 12.38
C VAL A 408 16.72 9.05 11.65
N PRO A 409 17.78 8.26 11.93
CA PRO A 409 18.15 7.11 11.11
C PRO A 409 17.07 6.02 11.07
N LEU A 410 16.36 5.79 12.17
CA LEU A 410 15.24 4.84 12.25
C LEU A 410 14.01 5.26 11.43
N GLN A 411 13.93 6.50 10.93
CA GLN A 411 12.84 6.98 10.07
C GLN A 411 13.36 7.38 8.67
N PHE A 412 14.50 6.83 8.25
CA PHE A 412 15.08 7.12 6.94
C PHE A 412 14.13 6.80 5.78
N LEU A 413 13.87 7.80 4.94
CA LEU A 413 12.93 7.73 3.83
C LEU A 413 13.58 7.00 2.64
N GLU A 414 13.60 5.67 2.67
CA GLU A 414 14.12 4.86 1.57
C GLU A 414 13.19 4.91 0.35
N GLN A 415 13.72 5.44 -0.75
CA GLN A 415 12.99 5.80 -1.95
C GLN A 415 13.00 4.66 -2.98
N GLY A 416 14.08 3.90 -3.04
CA GLY A 416 14.43 3.01 -4.15
C GLY A 416 15.09 3.72 -5.34
N PRO A 417 15.67 2.98 -6.30
CA PRO A 417 16.43 3.57 -7.40
C PRO A 417 15.54 4.41 -8.33
N GLY A 418 16.03 5.60 -8.71
CA GLY A 418 15.34 6.49 -9.66
C GLY A 418 14.05 7.16 -9.16
N ARG A 419 13.72 6.98 -7.87
CA ARG A 419 12.52 7.51 -7.21
C ARG A 419 12.89 8.64 -6.25
N PHE A 420 12.04 9.65 -6.19
CA PHE A 420 12.21 10.85 -5.37
C PHE A 420 10.88 11.20 -4.70
N TYR A 421 10.81 11.09 -3.38
CA TYR A 421 9.65 11.49 -2.60
C TYR A 421 9.66 13.01 -2.41
N VAL A 422 8.54 13.64 -2.71
CA VAL A 422 8.39 15.10 -2.74
C VAL A 422 7.26 15.50 -1.81
N LYS A 423 7.53 16.42 -0.88
CA LYS A 423 6.53 16.83 0.11
C LYS A 423 5.54 17.83 -0.50
N LYS A 424 4.30 17.75 -0.04
CA LYS A 424 3.23 18.72 -0.21
C LYS A 424 3.55 19.99 0.59
N ASN A 425 3.34 21.12 -0.05
CA ASN A 425 3.48 22.49 0.48
C ASN A 425 2.10 23.09 0.77
#